data_AF-Q1N2R5-F1
#
_entry.id   AF-Q1N2R5-F1
#
_cell.length_a   1.000
_cell.length_b   1.000
_cell.length_c   1.000
_cell.angle_alpha   90.00
_cell.angle_beta   90.00
_cell.angle_gamma   90.00
#
_symmetry.space_group_name_H-M   'P 1'
#
loop_
_entity.id
_entity.type
_entity.pdbx_description
1 polymer ?
#
loop_
_entity_poly.entity_id
_entity_poly.type
_entity_poly.pdbx_seq_one_letter_code
_entity_poly.pdbx_strand_id
1 'polypeptide(L)'
;MMKHVPFKLKAIANYGLHIIASLLLPILLNGCGQPTAQDLWQDYQMRLSNVFSQDIEAVNLGTLTWPKLPPKRQLQQTLTPPDISLWQLIKLYDCEINTLVAKRNGPLGKVMPPSQVYIYTRRFIPQAKACLAQADMDEETQAALKQAMAYYQTHEPNYRQNALFHDEWRKSHHALSSWPITQGFPASGIQTLDYFASLSNDQSNTDVSKLEEQLKRLAEGRIPGNWLAQLTLANAWLRNLSDAMNNAKTLCPAGKSTPKSRIMMNVFRKYFAQQIQPWISQLKRFGESYQSQLVLVSNNHPPMTHFYERVFTAKNSPWTEFNYQWQQHVQAWQDHLGQCRAMPKSSQDIQST
;
A
#
# COMPACT_ATOMS: atom_id res chain seq x y z
N MET A 1 -53.89 -53.43 39.27
CA MET A 1 -54.47 -52.62 38.17
C MET A 1 -53.79 -51.26 38.15
N MET A 2 -53.37 -50.82 36.96
CA MET A 2 -53.06 -49.46 36.54
C MET A 2 -51.84 -48.72 37.11
N LYS A 3 -50.90 -48.52 36.17
CA LYS A 3 -49.72 -47.66 36.16
C LYS A 3 -50.12 -46.19 36.16
N HIS A 4 -49.43 -45.33 36.91
CA HIS A 4 -49.22 -43.93 36.52
C HIS A 4 -47.88 -43.42 37.04
N VAL A 5 -46.89 -43.39 36.12
CA VAL A 5 -45.66 -42.63 36.28
C VAL A 5 -45.96 -41.18 35.91
N PRO A 6 -45.63 -40.17 36.73
CA PRO A 6 -45.95 -38.78 36.42
C PRO A 6 -45.04 -38.26 35.30
N PHE A 7 -45.70 -37.87 34.22
CA PHE A 7 -45.19 -37.38 32.93
C PHE A 7 -44.37 -36.08 32.99
N LYS A 8 -44.13 -35.50 34.17
CA LYS A 8 -43.57 -34.13 34.31
C LYS A 8 -42.04 -34.04 34.44
N LEU A 9 -41.32 -35.12 34.78
CA LEU A 9 -39.84 -35.05 34.90
C LEU A 9 -39.08 -35.16 33.57
N LYS A 10 -39.66 -35.79 32.53
CA LYS A 10 -39.00 -35.91 31.22
C LYS A 10 -39.00 -34.61 30.41
N ALA A 11 -39.97 -33.72 30.63
CA ALA A 11 -40.04 -32.46 29.89
C ALA A 11 -38.95 -31.47 30.31
N ILE A 12 -38.69 -31.33 31.62
CA ILE A 12 -37.72 -30.37 32.16
C ILE A 12 -36.28 -30.74 31.77
N ALA A 13 -35.96 -32.05 31.72
CA ALA A 13 -34.65 -32.52 31.29
C ALA A 13 -34.36 -32.22 29.80
N ASN A 14 -35.39 -32.27 28.93
CA ASN A 14 -35.23 -31.96 27.50
C ASN A 14 -35.07 -30.45 27.24
N TYR A 15 -35.79 -29.59 27.97
CA TYR A 15 -35.64 -28.14 27.84
C TYR A 15 -34.28 -27.64 28.34
N GLY A 16 -33.75 -28.21 29.42
CA GLY A 16 -32.41 -27.91 29.92
C GLY A 16 -31.30 -28.29 28.94
N LEU A 17 -31.43 -29.43 28.27
CA LEU A 17 -30.45 -29.89 27.26
C LEU A 17 -30.46 -28.99 26.02
N HIS A 18 -31.63 -28.54 25.57
CA HIS A 18 -31.74 -27.61 24.44
C HIS A 18 -31.24 -26.19 24.77
N ILE A 19 -31.44 -25.70 25.99
CA ILE A 19 -30.92 -24.39 26.44
C ILE A 19 -29.39 -24.44 26.58
N ILE A 20 -28.83 -25.52 27.13
CA ILE A 20 -27.37 -25.71 27.23
C ILE A 20 -26.74 -25.86 25.85
N ALA A 21 -27.35 -26.61 24.93
CA ALA A 21 -26.88 -26.74 23.55
C ALA A 21 -26.98 -25.41 22.76
N SER A 22 -27.99 -24.58 23.04
CA SER A 22 -28.16 -23.26 22.41
C SER A 22 -27.21 -22.20 23.00
N LEU A 23 -26.80 -22.33 24.27
CA LEU A 23 -25.77 -21.48 24.90
C LEU A 23 -24.32 -21.89 24.54
N LEU A 24 -24.07 -23.16 24.19
CA LEU A 24 -22.75 -23.66 23.77
C LEU A 24 -22.44 -23.37 22.30
N LEU A 25 -23.45 -23.21 21.45
CA LEU A 25 -23.30 -22.92 20.03
C LEU A 25 -22.56 -21.59 19.72
N PRO A 26 -22.78 -20.47 20.43
CA PRO A 26 -22.00 -19.25 20.20
C PRO A 26 -20.55 -19.30 20.71
N ILE A 27 -20.18 -20.28 21.57
CA ILE A 27 -18.79 -20.41 22.08
C ILE A 27 -17.88 -21.12 21.06
N LEU A 28 -18.47 -21.87 20.12
CA LEU A 28 -17.76 -22.51 19.00
C LEU A 28 -17.60 -21.61 17.77
N LEU A 29 -18.18 -20.40 17.79
CA LEU A 29 -17.94 -19.36 16.80
C LEU A 29 -16.76 -18.47 17.21
N ASN A 30 -15.63 -19.08 17.60
CA ASN A 30 -14.35 -18.40 17.46
C ASN A 30 -14.08 -18.33 15.95
N GLY A 31 -14.48 -17.23 15.32
CA GLY A 31 -14.24 -16.99 13.91
C GLY A 31 -12.75 -17.14 13.62
N CYS A 32 -12.38 -18.15 12.83
CA CYS A 32 -11.08 -18.20 12.19
C CYS A 32 -10.97 -16.98 11.26
N GLY A 33 -10.39 -15.90 11.79
CA GLY A 33 -9.84 -14.85 10.96
C GLY A 33 -8.81 -15.45 10.00
N GLN A 34 -8.66 -14.85 8.81
CA GLN A 34 -7.58 -15.23 7.91
C GLN A 34 -6.23 -14.94 8.61
N PRO A 35 -5.23 -15.83 8.48
CA PRO A 35 -3.92 -15.60 9.07
C PRO A 35 -3.31 -14.30 8.54
N THR A 36 -2.77 -13.52 9.45
CA THR A 36 -2.13 -12.24 9.17
C THR A 36 -0.60 -12.41 9.08
N ALA A 37 0.06 -11.38 8.56
CA ALA A 37 1.52 -11.34 8.62
C ALA A 37 2.07 -11.30 10.06
N GLN A 38 1.32 -10.77 11.02
CA GLN A 38 1.72 -10.82 12.43
C GLN A 38 1.74 -12.26 12.95
N ASP A 39 0.73 -13.06 12.61
CA ASP A 39 0.67 -14.47 13.01
C ASP A 39 1.86 -15.26 12.44
N LEU A 40 2.23 -14.98 11.17
CA LEU A 40 3.41 -15.53 10.53
C LEU A 40 4.69 -15.23 11.34
N TRP A 41 4.90 -13.96 11.71
CA TRP A 41 6.09 -13.56 12.47
C TRP A 41 6.12 -14.16 13.88
N GLN A 42 4.98 -14.23 14.55
CA GLN A 42 4.89 -14.79 15.90
C GLN A 42 5.12 -16.31 15.93
N ASP A 43 4.54 -17.07 14.99
CA ASP A 43 4.84 -18.50 14.87
C ASP A 43 6.34 -18.70 14.58
N TYR A 44 6.90 -17.91 13.65
CA TYR A 44 8.32 -17.99 13.33
C TYR A 44 9.23 -17.69 14.53
N GLN A 45 8.94 -16.63 15.29
CA GLN A 45 9.64 -16.31 16.53
C GLN A 45 9.55 -17.47 17.54
N MET A 46 8.36 -18.02 17.77
CA MET A 46 8.17 -19.16 18.68
C MET A 46 9.01 -20.38 18.26
N ARG A 47 9.12 -20.66 16.96
CA ARG A 47 9.98 -21.75 16.47
C ARG A 47 11.46 -21.48 16.75
N LEU A 48 11.92 -20.26 16.55
CA LEU A 48 13.31 -19.87 16.83
C LEU A 48 13.62 -19.93 18.33
N SER A 49 12.74 -19.42 19.19
CA SER A 49 12.89 -19.50 20.65
C SER A 49 13.08 -20.94 21.12
N ASN A 50 12.27 -21.87 20.61
CA ASN A 50 12.39 -23.29 20.93
C ASN A 50 13.71 -23.91 20.47
N VAL A 51 14.13 -23.61 19.24
CA VAL A 51 15.37 -24.15 18.65
C VAL A 51 16.60 -23.69 19.43
N PHE A 52 16.70 -22.41 19.74
CA PHE A 52 17.84 -21.84 20.45
C PHE A 52 17.71 -21.96 21.97
N SER A 53 16.55 -22.40 22.47
CA SER A 53 16.23 -22.49 23.90
C SER A 53 16.48 -21.17 24.62
N GLN A 54 16.05 -20.09 23.96
CA GLN A 54 16.10 -18.72 24.43
C GLN A 54 14.69 -18.16 24.40
N ASP A 55 14.31 -17.46 25.45
CA ASP A 55 13.09 -16.65 25.41
C ASP A 55 13.37 -15.41 24.55
N ILE A 56 12.75 -15.35 23.37
CA ILE A 56 12.90 -14.20 22.46
C ILE A 56 11.66 -13.36 22.68
N GLU A 57 11.83 -12.17 23.24
CA GLU A 57 10.71 -11.27 23.50
C GLU A 57 9.97 -10.93 22.19
N ALA A 58 8.64 -10.94 22.24
CA ALA A 58 7.82 -10.53 21.11
C ALA A 58 7.97 -9.02 20.85
N VAL A 59 7.91 -8.62 19.58
CA VAL A 59 7.96 -7.19 19.22
C VAL A 59 6.74 -6.46 19.77
N ASN A 60 6.98 -5.39 20.55
CA ASN A 60 5.91 -4.50 21.00
C ASN A 60 5.45 -3.60 19.84
N LEU A 61 4.31 -3.92 19.24
CA LEU A 61 3.76 -3.18 18.11
C LEU A 61 3.35 -1.73 18.45
N GLY A 62 3.07 -1.45 19.73
CA GLY A 62 2.67 -0.13 20.20
C GLY A 62 3.80 0.91 20.20
N THR A 63 5.06 0.47 20.14
CA THR A 63 6.23 1.36 20.12
C THR A 63 6.73 1.65 18.70
N LEU A 64 6.18 0.98 17.68
CA LEU A 64 6.59 1.15 16.30
C LEU A 64 6.16 2.50 15.74
N THR A 65 7.09 3.16 15.06
CA THR A 65 6.84 4.42 14.36
C THR A 65 6.52 4.14 12.89
N TRP A 66 5.34 4.58 12.46
CA TRP A 66 4.87 4.39 11.09
C TRP A 66 5.23 5.60 10.22
N PRO A 67 5.76 5.41 9.01
CA PRO A 67 5.97 6.50 8.06
C PRO A 67 4.64 7.20 7.75
N LYS A 68 4.59 8.51 7.99
CA LYS A 68 3.38 9.32 7.78
C LYS A 68 3.45 10.09 6.47
N LEU A 69 2.35 10.05 5.71
CA LEU A 69 2.15 10.97 4.59
C LEU A 69 2.20 12.43 5.07
N PRO A 70 2.62 13.36 4.19
CA PRO A 70 2.47 14.78 4.45
C PRO A 70 1.00 15.16 4.70
N PRO A 71 0.74 16.22 5.50
CA PRO A 71 -0.60 16.76 5.69
C PRO A 71 -1.27 17.12 4.35
N LYS A 72 -2.59 16.93 4.24
CA LYS A 72 -3.38 17.22 3.03
C LYS A 72 -3.11 18.63 2.48
N ARG A 73 -3.00 19.63 3.36
CA ARG A 73 -2.74 21.02 2.97
C ARG A 73 -1.39 21.23 2.28
N GLN A 74 -0.38 20.40 2.58
CA GLN A 74 0.92 20.46 1.91
C GLN A 74 0.89 19.74 0.56
N LEU A 75 0.03 18.72 0.40
CA LEU A 75 -0.09 17.94 -0.83
C LEU A 75 -0.84 18.64 -1.96
N GLN A 76 -1.39 19.84 -1.71
CA GLN A 76 -2.24 20.54 -2.66
C GLN A 76 -1.67 21.94 -2.91
N GLN A 77 -1.51 22.29 -4.17
CA GLN A 77 -1.12 23.61 -4.62
C GLN A 77 -2.37 24.46 -4.93
N THR A 78 -2.40 25.70 -4.44
CA THR A 78 -3.45 26.65 -4.80
C THR A 78 -3.20 27.16 -6.22
N LEU A 79 -4.17 26.98 -7.11
CA LEU A 79 -4.13 27.43 -8.51
C LEU A 79 -5.29 28.39 -8.75
N THR A 80 -4.98 29.56 -9.28
CA THR A 80 -5.93 30.64 -9.60
C THR A 80 -5.92 30.87 -11.10
N PRO A 81 -6.66 30.07 -11.88
CA PRO A 81 -6.79 30.30 -13.32
C PRO A 81 -7.49 31.64 -13.58
N PRO A 82 -7.21 32.29 -14.73
CA PRO A 82 -7.99 33.44 -15.16
C PRO A 82 -9.45 33.03 -15.42
N ASP A 83 -10.38 33.89 -15.01
CA ASP A 83 -11.81 33.65 -15.17
C ASP A 83 -12.27 34.01 -16.60
N ILE A 84 -13.10 33.15 -17.17
CA ILE A 84 -13.89 33.49 -18.37
C ILE A 84 -15.22 34.05 -17.85
N SER A 85 -15.48 35.32 -18.13
CA SER A 85 -16.68 36.02 -17.65
C SER A 85 -17.96 35.44 -18.26
N LEU A 86 -19.12 35.75 -17.65
CA LEU A 86 -20.41 35.33 -18.20
C LEU A 86 -20.66 35.88 -19.61
N TRP A 87 -20.24 37.13 -19.86
CA TRP A 87 -20.37 37.75 -21.18
C TRP A 87 -19.52 37.05 -22.23
N GLN A 88 -18.25 36.76 -21.89
CA GLN A 88 -17.36 35.99 -22.76
C GLN A 88 -17.90 34.58 -22.99
N LEU A 89 -18.49 33.94 -21.96
CA LEU A 89 -19.11 32.63 -22.11
C LEU A 89 -20.24 32.63 -23.15
N ILE A 90 -21.11 33.65 -23.17
CA ILE A 90 -22.18 33.78 -24.17
C ILE A 90 -21.59 33.88 -25.59
N LYS A 91 -20.45 34.57 -25.75
CA LYS A 91 -19.73 34.68 -27.02
C LYS A 91 -19.09 33.37 -27.50
N LEU A 92 -18.96 32.38 -26.61
CA LEU A 92 -18.46 31.05 -26.96
C LEU A 92 -19.57 30.09 -27.41
N TYR A 93 -20.83 30.52 -27.54
CA TYR A 93 -21.99 29.63 -27.78
C TYR A 93 -21.81 28.65 -28.96
N ASP A 94 -21.18 29.09 -30.05
CA ASP A 94 -20.93 28.26 -31.23
C ASP A 94 -19.76 27.28 -31.07
N CYS A 95 -19.07 27.30 -29.93
CA CYS A 95 -17.95 26.43 -29.62
C CYS A 95 -18.30 25.37 -28.56
N GLU A 96 -17.83 24.14 -28.76
CA GLU A 96 -18.00 23.04 -27.78
C GLU A 96 -17.49 23.38 -26.37
N ILE A 97 -16.45 24.23 -26.30
CA ILE A 97 -15.84 24.70 -25.04
C ILE A 97 -16.84 25.45 -24.14
N ASN A 98 -17.91 26.03 -24.69
CA ASN A 98 -18.94 26.72 -23.91
C ASN A 98 -19.52 25.79 -22.83
N THR A 99 -19.88 24.56 -23.19
CA THR A 99 -20.45 23.59 -22.26
C THR A 99 -19.48 23.25 -21.13
N LEU A 100 -18.19 23.14 -21.46
CA LEU A 100 -17.13 22.80 -20.52
C LEU A 100 -16.90 23.95 -19.54
N VAL A 101 -16.78 25.19 -20.03
CA VAL A 101 -16.60 26.40 -19.22
C VAL A 101 -17.84 26.67 -18.36
N ALA A 102 -19.05 26.51 -18.91
CA ALA A 102 -20.29 26.63 -18.14
C ALA A 102 -20.34 25.65 -16.96
N LYS A 103 -19.95 24.38 -17.18
CA LYS A 103 -19.86 23.38 -16.10
C LYS A 103 -18.85 23.78 -15.02
N ARG A 104 -17.72 24.38 -15.42
CA ARG A 104 -16.69 24.87 -14.48
C ARG A 104 -17.11 26.12 -13.71
N ASN A 105 -17.84 27.04 -14.35
CA ASN A 105 -18.32 28.28 -13.72
C ASN A 105 -19.54 28.05 -12.81
N GLY A 106 -20.31 27.00 -13.08
CA GLY A 106 -21.48 26.62 -12.28
C GLY A 106 -21.16 26.18 -10.84
N PRO A 107 -22.18 26.00 -9.98
CA PRO A 107 -21.99 25.65 -8.57
C PRO A 107 -21.18 24.37 -8.35
N LEU A 108 -21.46 23.33 -9.13
CA LEU A 108 -20.73 22.06 -9.07
C LEU A 108 -19.27 22.22 -9.51
N GLY A 109 -19.00 23.15 -10.44
CA GLY A 109 -17.66 23.51 -10.87
C GLY A 109 -16.79 24.09 -9.77
N LYS A 110 -17.37 24.93 -8.91
CA LYS A 110 -16.67 25.58 -7.78
C LYS A 110 -16.21 24.59 -6.71
N VAL A 111 -16.86 23.44 -6.61
CA VAL A 111 -16.57 22.39 -5.61
C VAL A 111 -16.02 21.11 -6.25
N MET A 112 -15.57 21.16 -7.51
CA MET A 112 -14.98 20.01 -8.19
C MET A 112 -13.75 19.49 -7.42
N PRO A 113 -13.62 18.16 -7.24
CA PRO A 113 -12.41 17.59 -6.70
C PRO A 113 -11.23 17.82 -7.66
N PRO A 114 -9.98 17.82 -7.17
CA PRO A 114 -8.79 18.07 -7.99
C PRO A 114 -8.68 17.22 -9.26
N SER A 115 -9.09 15.95 -9.19
CA SER A 115 -9.11 15.02 -10.33
C SER A 115 -10.05 15.48 -11.46
N GLN A 116 -11.25 15.95 -11.10
CA GLN A 116 -12.20 16.52 -12.06
C GLN A 116 -11.72 17.85 -12.64
N VAL A 117 -11.04 18.67 -11.84
CA VAL A 117 -10.41 19.90 -12.35
C VAL A 117 -9.34 19.56 -13.37
N TYR A 118 -8.50 18.54 -13.13
CA TYR A 118 -7.51 18.11 -14.11
C TYR A 118 -8.13 17.54 -15.40
N ILE A 119 -9.19 16.73 -15.30
CA ILE A 119 -9.94 16.28 -16.49
C ILE A 119 -10.47 17.48 -17.28
N TYR A 120 -10.99 18.50 -16.59
CA TYR A 120 -11.42 19.74 -17.21
C TYR A 120 -10.28 20.43 -17.95
N THR A 121 -9.10 20.63 -17.33
CA THR A 121 -7.99 21.34 -17.98
C THR A 121 -7.48 20.58 -19.21
N ARG A 122 -7.44 19.25 -19.15
CA ARG A 122 -7.05 18.39 -20.27
C ARG A 122 -8.02 18.46 -21.45
N ARG A 123 -9.32 18.65 -21.20
CA ARG A 123 -10.33 18.86 -22.26
C ARG A 123 -10.38 20.30 -22.76
N PHE A 124 -10.10 21.26 -21.89
CA PHE A 124 -10.16 22.69 -22.20
C PHE A 124 -9.19 23.06 -23.32
N ILE A 125 -7.93 22.61 -23.24
CA ILE A 125 -6.87 23.00 -24.19
C ILE A 125 -7.24 22.67 -25.66
N PRO A 126 -7.58 21.42 -26.04
CA PRO A 126 -7.92 21.13 -27.43
C PRO A 126 -9.21 21.84 -27.90
N GLN A 127 -10.23 21.97 -27.04
CA GLN A 127 -11.46 22.68 -27.40
C GLN A 127 -11.23 24.20 -27.56
N ALA A 128 -10.34 24.79 -26.74
CA ALA A 128 -9.95 26.19 -26.85
C ALA A 128 -9.24 26.44 -28.19
N LYS A 129 -8.30 25.57 -28.56
CA LYS A 129 -7.61 25.65 -29.86
C LYS A 129 -8.58 25.56 -31.04
N ALA A 130 -9.53 24.62 -30.99
CA ALA A 130 -10.54 24.46 -32.04
C ALA A 130 -11.43 25.70 -32.17
N CYS A 131 -11.93 26.23 -31.03
CA CYS A 131 -12.76 27.43 -31.01
C CYS A 131 -12.03 28.66 -31.57
N LEU A 132 -10.76 28.86 -31.16
CA LEU A 132 -9.92 29.96 -31.65
C LEU A 132 -9.63 29.90 -33.16
N ALA A 133 -9.77 28.73 -33.79
CA ALA A 133 -9.55 28.54 -35.22
C ALA A 133 -10.81 28.71 -36.08
N GLN A 134 -12.01 28.63 -35.48
CA GLN A 134 -13.27 28.54 -36.21
C GLN A 134 -14.21 29.73 -36.00
N ALA A 135 -14.16 30.37 -34.84
CA ALA A 135 -15.18 31.35 -34.46
C ALA A 135 -14.76 32.79 -34.73
N ASP A 136 -15.70 33.55 -35.28
CA ASP A 136 -15.66 35.02 -35.31
C ASP A 136 -16.05 35.52 -33.92
N MET A 137 -15.05 35.83 -33.09
CA MET A 137 -15.21 36.35 -31.73
C MET A 137 -14.44 37.65 -31.58
N ASP A 138 -14.90 38.51 -30.67
CA ASP A 138 -14.23 39.77 -30.38
C ASP A 138 -12.85 39.56 -29.73
N GLU A 139 -11.98 40.56 -29.88
CA GLU A 139 -10.60 40.50 -29.40
C GLU A 139 -10.51 40.21 -27.89
N GLU A 140 -11.46 40.70 -27.10
CA GLU A 140 -11.50 40.48 -25.65
C GLU A 140 -11.73 39.00 -25.30
N THR A 141 -12.76 38.37 -25.90
CA THR A 141 -13.05 36.94 -25.72
C THR A 141 -11.89 36.08 -26.21
N GLN A 142 -11.30 36.45 -27.34
CA GLN A 142 -10.14 35.75 -27.89
C GLN A 142 -8.93 35.82 -26.94
N ALA A 143 -8.67 37.00 -26.37
CA ALA A 143 -7.59 37.21 -25.41
C ALA A 143 -7.80 36.41 -24.11
N ALA A 144 -9.02 36.44 -23.55
CA ALA A 144 -9.36 35.67 -22.35
C ALA A 144 -9.16 34.16 -22.55
N LEU A 145 -9.59 33.63 -23.70
CA LEU A 145 -9.44 32.21 -24.02
C LEU A 145 -7.98 31.81 -24.22
N LYS A 146 -7.18 32.64 -24.92
CA LYS A 146 -5.73 32.44 -25.06
C LYS A 146 -5.01 32.47 -23.71
N GLN A 147 -5.36 33.42 -22.84
CA GLN A 147 -4.77 33.55 -21.52
C GLN A 147 -5.10 32.33 -20.63
N ALA A 148 -6.35 31.88 -20.61
CA ALA A 148 -6.75 30.69 -19.87
C ALA A 148 -6.06 29.43 -20.41
N MET A 149 -5.98 29.27 -21.73
CA MET A 149 -5.28 28.14 -22.35
C MET A 149 -3.79 28.13 -21.96
N ALA A 150 -3.10 29.27 -22.10
CA ALA A 150 -1.70 29.39 -21.72
C ALA A 150 -1.49 29.08 -20.22
N TYR A 151 -2.37 29.59 -19.36
CA TYR A 151 -2.33 29.29 -17.92
C TYR A 151 -2.42 27.79 -17.64
N TYR A 152 -3.40 27.09 -18.23
CA TYR A 152 -3.58 25.66 -18.03
C TYR A 152 -2.42 24.83 -18.59
N GLN A 153 -1.82 25.25 -19.71
CA GLN A 153 -0.63 24.59 -20.26
C GLN A 153 0.58 24.75 -19.33
N THR A 154 0.85 25.96 -18.86
CA THR A 154 1.98 26.23 -17.95
C THR A 154 1.83 25.51 -16.61
N HIS A 155 0.61 25.39 -16.09
CA HIS A 155 0.33 24.80 -14.77
C HIS A 155 -0.14 23.34 -14.84
N GLU A 156 -0.07 22.69 -16.00
CA GLU A 156 -0.50 21.29 -16.17
C GLU A 156 0.15 20.34 -15.14
N PRO A 157 1.47 20.43 -14.85
CA PRO A 157 2.09 19.55 -13.85
C PRO A 157 1.47 19.68 -12.47
N ASN A 158 1.11 20.90 -12.06
CA ASN A 158 0.49 21.18 -10.77
C ASN A 158 -0.95 20.63 -10.70
N TYR A 159 -1.74 20.78 -11.77
CA TYR A 159 -3.08 20.18 -11.82
C TYR A 159 -3.02 18.65 -11.79
N ARG A 160 -2.07 18.05 -12.51
CA ARG A 160 -1.85 16.58 -12.50
C ARG A 160 -1.45 16.08 -11.12
N GLN A 161 -0.52 16.77 -10.45
CA GLN A 161 -0.07 16.41 -9.11
C GLN A 161 -1.20 16.58 -8.07
N ASN A 162 -1.96 17.68 -8.13
CA ASN A 162 -3.13 17.88 -7.28
C ASN A 162 -4.18 16.77 -7.48
N ALA A 163 -4.39 16.31 -8.72
CA ALA A 163 -5.27 15.20 -9.05
C ALA A 163 -4.80 13.86 -8.46
N LEU A 164 -3.49 13.59 -8.45
CA LEU A 164 -2.94 12.39 -7.81
C LEU A 164 -2.99 12.49 -6.28
N PHE A 165 -2.33 13.50 -5.71
CA PHE A 165 -2.03 13.59 -4.27
C PHE A 165 -3.18 14.20 -3.44
N HIS A 166 -4.41 13.74 -3.67
CA HIS A 166 -5.59 14.15 -2.92
C HIS A 166 -6.13 13.02 -2.02
N ASP A 167 -7.45 12.92 -1.83
CA ASP A 167 -8.09 12.02 -0.90
C ASP A 167 -7.92 10.53 -1.25
N GLU A 168 -7.99 10.15 -2.52
CA GLU A 168 -7.80 8.75 -2.92
C GLU A 168 -6.35 8.25 -2.67
N TRP A 169 -5.35 9.12 -2.90
CA TRP A 169 -3.96 8.83 -2.51
C TRP A 169 -3.78 8.65 -1.01
N ARG A 170 -4.45 9.48 -0.20
CA ARG A 170 -4.40 9.34 1.26
C ARG A 170 -5.07 8.05 1.72
N LYS A 171 -6.23 7.71 1.16
CA LYS A 171 -6.94 6.46 1.45
C LYS A 171 -6.10 5.24 1.08
N SER A 172 -5.34 5.28 -0.01
CA SER A 172 -4.44 4.17 -0.39
C SER A 172 -3.32 3.92 0.62
N HIS A 173 -2.98 4.92 1.45
CA HIS A 173 -2.00 4.84 2.52
C HIS A 173 -2.61 4.52 3.90
N HIS A 174 -3.92 4.30 3.99
CA HIS A 174 -4.54 3.81 5.21
C HIS A 174 -4.37 2.28 5.30
N ALA A 175 -3.37 1.83 6.06
CA ALA A 175 -3.15 0.42 6.34
C ALA A 175 -4.37 -0.21 7.02
N LEU A 176 -4.64 -1.48 6.70
CA LEU A 176 -5.59 -2.28 7.46
C LEU A 176 -4.95 -2.70 8.78
N SER A 177 -5.75 -2.77 9.85
CA SER A 177 -5.31 -3.30 11.14
C SER A 177 -4.87 -4.76 11.05
N SER A 178 -5.45 -5.51 10.12
CA SER A 178 -5.16 -6.92 9.86
C SER A 178 -5.09 -7.17 8.36
N TRP A 179 -3.88 -7.10 7.80
CA TRP A 179 -3.64 -7.46 6.40
C TRP A 179 -3.51 -8.98 6.26
N PRO A 180 -4.40 -9.66 5.51
CA PRO A 180 -4.31 -11.10 5.31
C PRO A 180 -3.05 -11.47 4.54
N ILE A 181 -2.35 -12.53 4.94
CA ILE A 181 -1.16 -12.99 4.20
C ILE A 181 -1.52 -13.48 2.78
N THR A 182 -2.77 -13.89 2.58
CA THR A 182 -3.31 -14.28 1.27
C THR A 182 -3.48 -13.11 0.31
N GLN A 183 -3.51 -11.87 0.83
CA GLN A 183 -3.43 -10.66 0.02
C GLN A 183 -1.96 -10.32 -0.20
N GLY A 184 -1.43 -10.75 -1.34
CA GLY A 184 -0.05 -10.47 -1.72
C GLY A 184 0.17 -9.03 -2.18
N PHE A 185 1.43 -8.72 -2.50
CA PHE A 185 1.82 -7.46 -3.12
C PHE A 185 2.12 -7.66 -4.61
N PRO A 186 1.58 -6.83 -5.51
CA PRO A 186 1.82 -6.96 -6.94
C PRO A 186 3.29 -6.67 -7.27
N ALA A 187 3.97 -7.63 -7.92
CA ALA A 187 5.37 -7.46 -8.28
C ALA A 187 5.62 -6.29 -9.25
N SER A 188 4.60 -5.90 -10.02
CA SER A 188 4.64 -4.74 -10.93
C SER A 188 4.37 -3.39 -10.24
N GLY A 189 4.23 -3.35 -8.91
CA GLY A 189 3.94 -2.13 -8.17
C GLY A 189 2.50 -1.65 -8.36
N ILE A 190 2.32 -0.34 -8.54
CA ILE A 190 1.03 0.34 -8.59
C ILE A 190 0.75 0.81 -10.03
N GLN A 191 -0.10 0.09 -10.75
CA GLN A 191 -0.48 0.42 -12.13
C GLN A 191 -1.03 1.85 -12.31
N THR A 192 -1.70 2.38 -11.29
CA THR A 192 -2.17 3.77 -11.29
C THR A 192 -1.03 4.77 -11.40
N LEU A 193 0.14 4.48 -10.82
CA LEU A 193 1.30 5.37 -10.93
C LEU A 193 1.90 5.35 -12.34
N ASP A 194 1.96 4.19 -13.00
CA ASP A 194 2.38 4.09 -14.40
C ASP A 194 1.44 4.91 -15.31
N TYR A 195 0.12 4.82 -15.07
CA TYR A 195 -0.88 5.63 -15.77
C TYR A 195 -0.67 7.14 -15.54
N PHE A 196 -0.35 7.57 -14.32
CA PHE A 196 -0.08 8.98 -14.04
C PHE A 196 1.24 9.46 -14.65
N ALA A 197 2.26 8.61 -14.70
CA ALA A 197 3.51 8.91 -15.39
C ALA A 197 3.30 9.02 -16.92
N SER A 198 2.40 8.22 -17.51
CA SER A 198 2.09 8.33 -18.94
C SER A 198 1.31 9.61 -19.27
N LEU A 199 0.52 10.14 -18.34
CA LEU A 199 -0.21 11.41 -18.51
C LEU A 199 0.70 12.64 -18.65
N SER A 200 1.96 12.58 -18.20
CA SER A 200 2.93 13.67 -18.34
C SER A 200 3.66 13.70 -19.69
N ASN A 201 3.47 12.67 -20.52
CA ASN A 201 4.09 12.60 -21.84
C ASN A 201 3.08 13.02 -22.91
N ASP A 202 3.30 14.17 -23.54
CA ASP A 202 2.41 14.70 -24.59
C ASP A 202 2.35 13.81 -25.85
N GLN A 203 3.32 12.93 -26.06
CA GLN A 203 3.29 11.93 -27.15
C GLN A 203 2.42 10.71 -26.79
N SER A 204 2.06 10.55 -25.52
CA SER A 204 1.22 9.45 -25.05
C SER A 204 -0.25 9.76 -25.34
N ASN A 205 -0.94 8.88 -26.06
CA ASN A 205 -2.39 8.94 -26.24
C ASN A 205 -3.14 8.43 -24.98
N THR A 206 -2.67 8.78 -23.79
CA THR A 206 -3.27 8.32 -22.53
C THR A 206 -4.63 8.99 -22.34
N ASP A 207 -5.66 8.16 -22.20
CA ASP A 207 -7.03 8.62 -22.01
C ASP A 207 -7.25 9.12 -20.56
N VAL A 208 -7.39 10.44 -20.41
CA VAL A 208 -7.69 11.10 -19.13
C VAL A 208 -9.07 10.72 -18.57
N SER A 209 -9.97 10.18 -19.39
CA SER A 209 -11.30 9.77 -18.93
C SER A 209 -11.26 8.61 -17.93
N LYS A 210 -10.20 7.79 -17.97
CA LYS A 210 -9.97 6.66 -17.05
C LYS A 210 -9.44 7.08 -15.67
N LEU A 211 -9.15 8.37 -15.46
CA LEU A 211 -8.51 8.87 -14.24
C LEU A 211 -9.27 8.48 -12.96
N GLU A 212 -10.59 8.67 -12.94
CA GLU A 212 -11.40 8.39 -11.75
C GLU A 212 -11.41 6.89 -11.40
N GLU A 213 -11.47 6.04 -12.43
CA GLU A 213 -11.39 4.59 -12.26
C GLU A 213 -10.03 4.16 -11.68
N GLN A 214 -8.95 4.78 -12.15
CA GLN A 214 -7.60 4.54 -11.64
C GLN A 214 -7.43 4.99 -10.19
N LEU A 215 -7.91 6.18 -9.85
CA LEU A 215 -7.86 6.70 -8.47
C LEU A 215 -8.71 5.85 -7.51
N LYS A 216 -9.88 5.39 -7.95
CA LYS A 216 -10.72 4.47 -7.18
C LYS A 216 -9.98 3.15 -6.89
N ARG A 217 -9.38 2.51 -7.91
CA ARG A 217 -8.58 1.28 -7.74
C ARG A 217 -7.45 1.47 -6.73
N LEU A 218 -6.73 2.59 -6.83
CA LEU A 218 -5.64 2.93 -5.92
C LEU A 218 -6.12 2.99 -4.46
N ALA A 219 -7.23 3.69 -4.21
CA ALA A 219 -7.77 3.85 -2.86
C ALA A 219 -8.35 2.56 -2.27
N GLU A 220 -9.10 1.80 -3.07
CA GLU A 220 -9.71 0.54 -2.64
C GLU A 220 -8.66 -0.52 -2.32
N GLY A 221 -7.58 -0.58 -3.12
CA GLY A 221 -6.51 -1.55 -2.91
C GLY A 221 -5.71 -1.35 -1.61
N ARG A 222 -5.57 -0.09 -1.13
CA ARG A 222 -4.79 0.26 0.07
C ARG A 222 -3.36 -0.30 0.09
N ILE A 223 -2.81 -0.64 -1.08
CA ILE A 223 -1.55 -1.37 -1.20
C ILE A 223 -0.37 -0.58 -0.63
N PRO A 224 -0.17 0.73 -0.93
CA PRO A 224 0.94 1.48 -0.37
C PRO A 224 0.95 1.52 1.17
N GLY A 225 -0.22 1.73 1.79
CA GLY A 225 -0.36 1.79 3.24
C GLY A 225 -0.05 0.45 3.90
N ASN A 226 -0.61 -0.64 3.37
CA ASN A 226 -0.34 -1.98 3.87
C ASN A 226 1.11 -2.38 3.66
N TRP A 227 1.71 -2.05 2.51
CA TRP A 227 3.13 -2.33 2.27
C TRP A 227 4.03 -1.61 3.28
N LEU A 228 3.81 -0.32 3.53
CA LEU A 228 4.56 0.42 4.55
C LEU A 228 4.40 -0.19 5.94
N ALA A 229 3.19 -0.64 6.29
CA ALA A 229 2.96 -1.31 7.56
C ALA A 229 3.72 -2.64 7.64
N GLN A 230 3.65 -3.47 6.60
CA GLN A 230 4.34 -4.76 6.57
C GLN A 230 5.87 -4.60 6.53
N LEU A 231 6.38 -3.56 5.88
CA LEU A 231 7.79 -3.19 5.88
C LEU A 231 8.27 -2.84 7.30
N THR A 232 7.53 -1.99 8.02
CA THR A 232 7.85 -1.61 9.41
C THR A 232 7.82 -2.82 10.35
N LEU A 233 6.83 -3.72 10.20
CA LEU A 233 6.76 -4.96 10.97
C LEU A 233 7.96 -5.87 10.67
N ALA A 234 8.27 -6.09 9.39
CA ALA A 234 9.40 -6.91 8.97
C ALA A 234 10.71 -6.38 9.55
N ASN A 235 10.95 -5.06 9.54
CA ASN A 235 12.15 -4.47 10.13
C ASN A 235 12.32 -4.80 11.60
N ALA A 236 11.24 -4.64 12.38
CA ALA A 236 11.28 -4.88 13.81
C ALA A 236 11.52 -6.36 14.14
N TRP A 237 10.82 -7.26 13.45
CA TRP A 237 10.99 -8.71 13.64
C TRP A 237 12.36 -9.20 13.16
N LEU A 238 12.79 -8.81 11.96
CA LEU A 238 14.09 -9.23 11.43
C LEU A 238 15.24 -8.80 12.34
N ARG A 239 15.22 -7.56 12.85
CA ARG A 239 16.21 -7.08 13.81
C ARG A 239 16.21 -7.93 15.08
N ASN A 240 15.07 -8.04 15.74
CA ASN A 240 14.93 -8.76 17.01
C ASN A 240 15.35 -10.25 16.89
N LEU A 241 14.91 -10.92 15.82
CA LEU A 241 15.23 -12.32 15.59
C LEU A 241 16.70 -12.53 15.22
N SER A 242 17.28 -11.65 14.41
CA SER A 242 18.70 -11.73 14.05
C SER A 242 19.59 -11.50 15.27
N ASP A 243 19.27 -10.52 16.11
CA ASP A 243 19.99 -10.26 17.35
C ASP A 243 19.95 -11.48 18.29
N ALA A 244 18.78 -12.11 18.44
CA ALA A 244 18.66 -13.34 19.23
C ALA A 244 19.49 -14.49 18.62
N MET A 245 19.41 -14.70 17.31
CA MET A 245 20.15 -15.75 16.61
C MET A 245 21.66 -15.56 16.72
N ASN A 246 22.17 -14.33 16.57
CA ASN A 246 23.60 -14.03 16.63
C ASN A 246 24.18 -14.23 18.04
N ASN A 247 23.36 -14.04 19.08
CA ASN A 247 23.76 -14.26 20.48
C ASN A 247 23.53 -15.72 20.95
N ALA A 248 22.92 -16.57 20.12
CA ALA A 248 22.65 -17.96 20.47
C ALA A 248 23.91 -18.83 20.43
N LYS A 249 23.96 -19.83 21.33
CA LYS A 249 25.05 -20.82 21.36
C LYS A 249 25.00 -21.71 20.11
N THR A 250 26.17 -22.20 19.68
CA THR A 250 26.25 -23.14 18.56
C THR A 250 25.44 -24.42 18.83
N LEU A 251 24.67 -24.84 17.82
CA LEU A 251 23.87 -26.07 17.88
C LEU A 251 24.61 -27.31 17.37
N CYS A 252 25.83 -27.12 16.82
CA CYS A 252 26.65 -28.18 16.24
C CYS A 252 28.09 -28.15 16.78
N PRO A 253 28.33 -28.58 18.03
CA PRO A 253 29.68 -28.67 18.59
C PRO A 253 30.58 -29.56 17.72
N ALA A 254 31.78 -29.08 17.39
CA ALA A 254 32.73 -29.74 16.49
C ALA A 254 32.14 -30.12 15.10
N GLY A 255 31.10 -29.41 14.65
CA GLY A 255 30.44 -29.65 13.37
C GLY A 255 29.57 -30.90 13.31
N LYS A 256 29.26 -31.53 14.47
CA LYS A 256 28.44 -32.75 14.53
C LYS A 256 26.96 -32.40 14.69
N SER A 257 26.11 -33.18 14.00
CA SER A 257 24.65 -33.05 14.08
C SER A 257 24.13 -33.43 15.48
N THR A 258 23.22 -32.61 16.01
CA THR A 258 22.53 -32.81 17.30
C THR A 258 21.02 -32.93 17.08
N PRO A 259 20.25 -33.43 18.06
CA PRO A 259 18.78 -33.35 17.99
C PRO A 259 18.28 -31.92 17.73
N LYS A 260 18.88 -30.91 18.39
CA LYS A 260 18.51 -29.49 18.19
C LYS A 260 18.86 -28.99 16.79
N SER A 261 20.01 -29.37 16.22
CA SER A 261 20.35 -28.94 14.85
C SER A 261 19.44 -29.55 13.79
N ARG A 262 18.91 -30.76 14.01
CA ARG A 262 17.85 -31.34 13.15
C ARG A 262 16.53 -30.58 13.25
N ILE A 263 16.15 -30.13 14.45
CA ILE A 263 14.97 -29.26 14.64
C ILE A 263 15.21 -27.92 13.93
N MET A 264 16.38 -27.31 14.10
CA MET A 264 16.77 -26.09 13.42
C MET A 264 16.63 -26.22 11.89
N MET A 265 17.13 -27.31 11.30
CA MET A 265 17.00 -27.55 9.85
C MET A 265 15.54 -27.65 9.40
N ASN A 266 14.69 -28.28 10.21
CA ASN A 266 13.25 -28.30 9.94
C ASN A 266 12.62 -26.92 10.05
N VAL A 267 13.03 -26.11 11.03
CA VAL A 267 12.57 -24.73 11.18
C VAL A 267 12.97 -23.89 9.97
N PHE A 268 14.24 -23.98 9.56
CA PHE A 268 14.75 -23.33 8.35
C PHE A 268 13.92 -23.71 7.12
N ARG A 269 13.76 -25.01 6.84
CA ARG A 269 13.07 -25.45 5.62
C ARG A 269 11.58 -25.09 5.62
N LYS A 270 10.87 -25.33 6.72
CA LYS A 270 9.39 -25.23 6.75
C LYS A 270 8.87 -23.83 7.02
N TYR A 271 9.60 -23.02 7.77
CA TYR A 271 9.11 -21.70 8.21
C TYR A 271 9.91 -20.59 7.54
N PHE A 272 11.25 -20.66 7.58
CA PHE A 272 12.04 -19.63 6.90
C PHE A 272 11.92 -19.72 5.37
N ALA A 273 12.36 -20.82 4.75
CA ALA A 273 12.43 -20.95 3.29
C ALA A 273 11.06 -21.07 2.61
N GLN A 274 10.06 -21.67 3.27
CA GLN A 274 8.73 -21.89 2.68
C GLN A 274 7.71 -20.78 3.01
N GLN A 275 7.95 -19.94 4.02
CA GLN A 275 6.95 -18.94 4.45
C GLN A 275 7.56 -17.53 4.54
N ILE A 276 8.57 -17.33 5.40
CA ILE A 276 9.18 -16.00 5.64
C ILE A 276 9.87 -15.47 4.38
N GLN A 277 10.71 -16.27 3.73
CA GLN A 277 11.45 -15.84 2.53
C GLN A 277 10.49 -15.47 1.38
N PRO A 278 9.49 -16.29 1.00
CA PRO A 278 8.50 -15.89 -0.01
C PRO A 278 7.72 -14.61 0.35
N TRP A 279 7.38 -14.41 1.63
CA TRP A 279 6.72 -13.19 2.09
C TRP A 279 7.62 -11.96 1.93
N ILE A 280 8.87 -12.04 2.40
CA ILE A 280 9.88 -10.98 2.27
C ILE A 280 10.17 -10.67 0.80
N SER A 281 10.28 -11.69 -0.07
CA SER A 281 10.51 -11.47 -1.49
C SER A 281 9.35 -10.73 -2.16
N GLN A 282 8.11 -10.93 -1.72
CA GLN A 282 6.96 -10.15 -2.22
C GLN A 282 7.07 -8.68 -1.79
N LEU A 283 7.37 -8.42 -0.51
CA LEU A 283 7.58 -7.06 0.00
C LEU A 283 8.69 -6.34 -0.74
N LYS A 284 9.80 -7.05 -1.01
CA LYS A 284 10.95 -6.50 -1.72
C LYS A 284 10.63 -6.17 -3.18
N ARG A 285 10.10 -7.12 -3.96
CA ARG A 285 9.75 -6.87 -5.38
C ARG A 285 8.75 -5.73 -5.55
N PHE A 286 7.74 -5.66 -4.68
CA PHE A 286 6.82 -4.53 -4.68
C PHE A 286 7.56 -3.22 -4.34
N GLY A 287 8.39 -3.22 -3.29
CA GLY A 287 9.12 -2.03 -2.87
C GLY A 287 10.04 -1.47 -3.95
N GLU A 288 10.74 -2.33 -4.68
CA GLU A 288 11.58 -1.95 -5.84
C GLU A 288 10.74 -1.28 -6.93
N SER A 289 9.65 -1.92 -7.37
CA SER A 289 8.77 -1.36 -8.40
C SER A 289 8.08 -0.07 -7.95
N TYR A 290 7.60 -0.05 -6.72
CA TYR A 290 6.95 1.13 -6.13
C TYR A 290 7.91 2.30 -5.99
N GLN A 291 9.18 2.05 -5.62
CA GLN A 291 10.22 3.06 -5.58
C GLN A 291 10.42 3.70 -6.96
N SER A 292 10.60 2.89 -8.00
CA SER A 292 10.79 3.36 -9.38
C SER A 292 9.59 4.11 -9.93
N GLN A 293 8.37 3.74 -9.54
CA GLN A 293 7.15 4.44 -9.96
C GLN A 293 6.93 5.75 -9.20
N LEU A 294 7.14 5.73 -7.88
CA LEU A 294 6.86 6.87 -7.03
C LEU A 294 7.77 8.06 -7.35
N VAL A 295 9.05 7.81 -7.68
CA VAL A 295 9.96 8.91 -8.05
C VAL A 295 9.46 9.66 -9.28
N LEU A 296 8.92 8.96 -10.29
CA LEU A 296 8.42 9.56 -11.54
C LEU A 296 7.29 10.56 -11.30
N VAL A 297 6.40 10.26 -10.35
CA VAL A 297 5.22 11.09 -10.05
C VAL A 297 5.43 12.09 -8.92
N SER A 298 6.46 11.91 -8.08
CA SER A 298 6.77 12.80 -6.94
C SER A 298 7.79 13.88 -7.27
N ASN A 299 8.48 13.77 -8.41
CA ASN A 299 9.37 14.81 -8.91
C ASN A 299 8.65 16.16 -9.03
N ASN A 300 9.35 17.24 -8.68
CA ASN A 300 8.82 18.61 -8.66
C ASN A 300 7.59 18.82 -7.75
N HIS A 301 7.34 17.91 -6.78
CA HIS A 301 6.34 18.07 -5.74
C HIS A 301 7.01 17.92 -4.35
N PRO A 302 7.57 19.01 -3.78
CA PRO A 302 8.51 18.92 -2.65
C PRO A 302 8.03 18.10 -1.44
N PRO A 303 6.76 18.19 -0.99
CA PRO A 303 6.26 17.37 0.10
C PRO A 303 6.31 15.87 -0.19
N MET A 304 6.10 15.47 -1.45
CA MET A 304 6.15 14.08 -1.88
C MET A 304 7.58 13.62 -2.17
N THR A 305 8.45 14.50 -2.69
CA THR A 305 9.89 14.24 -2.79
C THR A 305 10.49 13.94 -1.41
N HIS A 306 10.19 14.77 -0.41
CA HIS A 306 10.65 14.53 0.97
C HIS A 306 10.02 13.27 1.61
N PHE A 307 8.78 12.92 1.25
CA PHE A 307 8.19 11.65 1.66
C PHE A 307 8.93 10.46 1.03
N TYR A 308 9.19 10.50 -0.28
CA TYR A 308 9.95 9.51 -1.00
C TYR A 308 11.34 9.31 -0.37
N GLU A 309 12.07 10.40 -0.11
CA GLU A 309 13.39 10.34 0.50
C GLU A 309 13.36 9.67 1.88
N ARG A 310 12.44 10.11 2.76
CA ARG A 310 12.31 9.53 4.11
C ARG A 310 11.97 8.04 4.10
N VAL A 311 11.25 7.56 3.09
CA VAL A 311 10.86 6.14 2.98
C VAL A 311 11.96 5.30 2.33
N PHE A 312 12.63 5.82 1.30
CA PHE A 312 13.47 5.03 0.40
C PHE A 312 14.97 5.31 0.44
N THR A 313 15.40 6.57 0.61
CA THR A 313 16.79 6.97 0.31
C THR A 313 17.52 7.63 1.47
N ALA A 314 16.80 8.18 2.45
CA ALA A 314 17.39 8.77 3.64
C ALA A 314 18.22 7.73 4.40
N LYS A 315 19.23 8.20 5.11
CA LYS A 315 20.00 7.35 6.03
C LYS A 315 19.03 6.74 7.06
N ASN A 316 19.09 5.41 7.21
CA ASN A 316 18.19 4.63 8.07
C ASN A 316 16.70 4.79 7.68
N SER A 317 16.40 5.05 6.41
CA SER A 317 15.03 4.98 5.90
C SER A 317 14.45 3.57 6.10
N PRO A 318 13.12 3.42 6.25
CA PRO A 318 12.48 2.12 6.39
C PRO A 318 12.90 1.11 5.31
N TRP A 319 13.05 1.55 4.07
CA TRP A 319 13.48 0.70 2.96
C TRP A 319 14.94 0.26 3.05
N THR A 320 15.85 1.19 3.34
CA THR A 320 17.28 0.83 3.50
C THR A 320 17.49 -0.07 4.71
N GLU A 321 16.77 0.20 5.80
CA GLU A 321 16.82 -0.61 7.02
C GLU A 321 16.27 -2.01 6.77
N PHE A 322 15.18 -2.13 6.00
CA PHE A 322 14.63 -3.42 5.61
C PHE A 322 15.61 -4.28 4.85
N ASN A 323 16.25 -3.72 3.83
CA ASN A 323 17.22 -4.45 3.03
C ASN A 323 18.42 -4.89 3.90
N TYR A 324 18.89 -4.01 4.80
CA TYR A 324 19.95 -4.34 5.73
C TYR A 324 19.54 -5.46 6.71
N GLN A 325 18.39 -5.33 7.38
CA GLN A 325 17.91 -6.30 8.37
C GLN A 325 17.61 -7.67 7.73
N TRP A 326 17.11 -7.69 6.49
CA TRP A 326 16.95 -8.93 5.74
C TRP A 326 18.30 -9.62 5.51
N GLN A 327 19.32 -8.88 5.07
CA GLN A 327 20.67 -9.42 4.89
C GLN A 327 21.27 -9.95 6.20
N GLN A 328 21.12 -9.21 7.31
CA GLN A 328 21.58 -9.66 8.62
C GLN A 328 20.91 -10.97 9.03
N HIS A 329 19.61 -11.10 8.78
CA HIS A 329 18.86 -12.31 9.13
C HIS A 329 19.26 -13.52 8.27
N VAL A 330 19.49 -13.31 6.98
CA VAL A 330 20.04 -14.32 6.08
C VAL A 330 21.43 -14.76 6.54
N GLN A 331 22.30 -13.82 6.91
CA GLN A 331 23.65 -14.12 7.40
C GLN A 331 23.61 -14.95 8.68
N ALA A 332 22.75 -14.59 9.64
CA ALA A 332 22.56 -15.35 10.87
C ALA A 332 22.19 -16.82 10.59
N TRP A 333 21.32 -17.06 9.60
CA TRP A 333 21.02 -18.42 9.14
C TRP A 333 22.23 -19.12 8.51
N GLN A 334 22.95 -18.44 7.63
CA GLN A 334 24.13 -19.00 6.97
C GLN A 334 25.20 -19.41 7.98
N ASP A 335 25.40 -18.63 9.03
CA ASP A 335 26.36 -18.92 10.09
C ASP A 335 25.97 -20.19 10.86
N HIS A 336 24.71 -20.29 11.31
CA HIS A 336 24.21 -21.48 12.03
C HIS A 336 24.21 -22.75 11.16
N LEU A 337 23.82 -22.64 9.88
CA LEU A 337 23.85 -23.76 8.93
C LEU A 337 25.28 -24.17 8.57
N GLY A 338 26.18 -23.20 8.43
CA GLY A 338 27.60 -23.40 8.14
C GLY A 338 28.32 -24.12 9.28
N GLN A 339 28.06 -23.74 10.53
CA GLN A 339 28.56 -24.45 11.72
C GLN A 339 28.17 -25.94 11.72
N CYS A 340 27.01 -26.27 11.17
CA CYS A 340 26.52 -27.64 11.05
C CYS A 340 26.95 -28.37 9.77
N ARG A 341 27.77 -27.73 8.90
CA ARG A 341 28.13 -28.24 7.56
C ARG A 341 26.91 -28.64 6.72
N ALA A 342 25.80 -27.94 6.94
CA ALA A 342 24.49 -28.31 6.43
C ALA A 342 23.92 -27.23 5.50
N MET A 343 24.78 -26.46 4.82
CA MET A 343 24.35 -25.47 3.83
C MET A 343 23.51 -26.16 2.73
N PRO A 344 22.24 -25.78 2.55
CA PRO A 344 21.42 -26.24 1.45
C PRO A 344 21.99 -25.74 0.10
N LYS A 345 21.83 -26.49 -0.99
CA LYS A 345 22.15 -25.96 -2.34
C LYS A 345 21.39 -24.67 -2.68
N SER A 346 20.17 -24.51 -2.14
CA SER A 346 19.34 -23.31 -2.32
C SER A 346 19.79 -22.10 -1.49
N SER A 347 20.74 -22.23 -0.56
CA SER A 347 21.21 -21.07 0.23
C SER A 347 22.14 -20.14 -0.56
N GLN A 348 22.69 -20.62 -1.68
CA GLN A 348 23.37 -19.78 -2.66
C GLN A 348 22.40 -18.87 -3.42
N ASP A 349 21.13 -19.27 -3.57
CA ASP A 349 20.07 -18.49 -4.21
C ASP A 349 19.34 -17.51 -3.25
N ILE A 350 19.63 -17.55 -1.94
CA ILE A 350 19.05 -16.59 -0.98
C ILE A 350 19.63 -15.19 -1.19
N GLN A 351 20.84 -15.08 -1.77
CA GLN A 351 21.47 -13.80 -2.08
C GLN A 351 20.81 -13.04 -3.24
N SER A 352 19.99 -13.71 -4.07
CA SER A 352 19.42 -13.16 -5.30
C SER A 352 17.92 -12.80 -5.21
N THR A 353 17.26 -13.03 -4.08
CA THR A 353 15.89 -12.54 -3.79
C THR A 353 15.89 -11.42 -2.78
#